data_AF-A0A6J4VHZ9-F1
#
_entry.id   AF-A0A6J4VHZ9-F1
#
_cell.length_a   1.000
_cell.length_b   1.000
_cell.length_c   1.000
_cell.angle_alpha   90.00
_cell.angle_beta   90.00
_cell.angle_gamma   90.00
#
_symmetry.space_group_name_H-M   'P 1'
#
loop_
_entity.id
_entity.type
_entity.pdbx_description
1 polymer ?
#
loop_
_entity_poly.entity_id
_entity_poly.type
_entity_poly.pdbx_seq_one_letter_code
_entity_poly.pdbx_strand_id
1 'polypeptide(L)'
;MDTPQAPRRRYRSIVADSGRWDGFAFRPGDVVVSTPAKCGTTWTQMLCALLVFDGPAFPAPLGEVSPWLDMCNQPLAEVTAALAAQTHRRFVKTHTPLDGLPLHPDVTYLVVGRDP
;
A
#
# COMPACT_ATOMS: atom_id res chain seq x y z
N MET A 1 0.23 -22.57 7.12
CA MET A 1 0.97 -22.36 8.38
C MET A 1 1.45 -20.93 8.35
N ASP A 2 1.10 -20.14 9.35
CA ASP A 2 1.52 -18.75 9.48
C ASP A 2 3.00 -18.75 9.86
N THR A 3 3.89 -18.49 8.91
CA THR A 3 5.33 -18.46 9.19
C THR A 3 5.62 -17.20 10.00
N PRO A 4 6.23 -17.30 11.20
CA PRO A 4 6.54 -16.12 11.97
C PRO A 4 7.48 -15.21 11.18
N GLN A 5 7.02 -13.98 10.92
CA GLN A 5 7.86 -12.96 10.29
C GLN A 5 8.94 -12.51 11.29
N ALA A 6 10.18 -12.35 10.82
CA ALA A 6 11.23 -11.71 11.61
C ALA A 6 10.79 -10.31 12.08
N PRO A 7 11.33 -9.79 13.20
CA PRO A 7 11.02 -8.45 13.66
C PRO A 7 11.18 -7.42 12.54
N ARG A 8 10.11 -6.66 12.26
CA ARG A 8 10.10 -5.65 11.20
C ARG A 8 10.97 -4.46 11.56
N ARG A 9 11.69 -3.92 10.58
CA ARG A 9 12.41 -2.65 10.75
C ARG A 9 11.40 -1.50 10.73
N ARG A 10 11.42 -0.64 11.75
CA ARG A 10 10.60 0.56 11.76
C ARG A 10 11.26 1.67 10.96
N TYR A 11 10.59 2.14 9.92
CA TYR A 11 10.99 3.28 9.10
C TYR A 11 10.15 4.49 9.51
N ARG A 12 10.81 5.56 9.96
CA ARG A 12 10.12 6.77 10.40
C ARG A 12 10.82 8.02 9.89
N SER A 13 10.02 8.94 9.37
CA SER A 13 10.42 10.28 8.94
C SER A 13 9.31 11.27 9.31
N ILE A 14 9.51 12.54 8.97
CA ILE A 14 8.45 13.55 9.08
C ILE A 14 7.27 13.26 8.14
N VAL A 15 7.53 12.57 7.02
CA VAL A 15 6.53 12.31 5.97
C VAL A 15 5.77 11.01 6.23
N ALA A 16 6.44 9.97 6.74
CA ALA A 16 5.84 8.64 6.89
C ALA A 16 6.37 7.86 8.11
N ASP A 17 5.54 6.96 8.64
CA ASP A 17 5.87 6.03 9.74
C ASP A 17 5.30 4.64 9.44
N SER A 18 6.19 3.65 9.24
CA SER A 18 5.79 2.28 8.91
C SER A 18 4.99 1.59 10.02
N GLY A 19 5.06 2.09 11.27
CA GLY A 19 4.21 1.60 12.37
C GLY A 19 2.71 1.80 12.13
N ARG A 20 2.32 2.64 11.17
CA ARG A 20 0.92 2.83 10.77
C ARG A 20 0.31 1.63 10.05
N TRP A 21 1.13 0.68 9.61
CA TRP A 21 0.68 -0.63 9.12
C TRP A 21 0.25 -1.57 10.25
N ASP A 22 0.58 -1.26 11.51
CA ASP A 22 0.28 -2.12 12.65
C ASP A 22 -1.23 -2.17 12.87
N GLY A 23 -1.79 -3.38 12.87
CA GLY A 23 -3.23 -3.59 12.96
C GLY A 23 -4.01 -3.26 11.68
N PHE A 24 -3.34 -2.96 10.56
CA PHE A 24 -4.03 -2.82 9.28
C PHE A 24 -4.72 -4.15 8.92
N ALA A 25 -6.05 -4.12 8.80
CA ALA A 25 -6.86 -5.28 8.48
C ALA A 25 -6.75 -5.61 6.99
N PHE A 26 -5.76 -6.44 6.64
CA PHE A 26 -5.62 -6.99 5.29
C PHE A 26 -6.84 -7.83 4.89
N ARG A 27 -7.11 -7.84 3.58
CA ARG A 27 -8.06 -8.74 2.93
C ARG A 27 -7.30 -9.70 2.03
N PRO A 28 -7.79 -10.94 1.86
CA PRO A 28 -7.28 -11.81 0.82
C PRO A 28 -7.29 -11.12 -0.54
N GLY A 29 -6.16 -11.15 -1.23
CA GLY A 29 -5.96 -10.53 -2.51
C GLY A 29 -5.53 -9.06 -2.47
N ASP A 30 -5.41 -8.39 -1.32
CA ASP A 30 -4.85 -7.02 -1.31
C ASP A 30 -3.50 -6.96 -2.04
N VAL A 31 -3.22 -5.80 -2.66
CA VAL A 31 -1.93 -5.50 -3.27
C VAL A 31 -1.26 -4.38 -2.49
N VAL A 32 0.00 -4.55 -2.12
CA VAL A 32 0.82 -3.47 -1.54
C VAL A 32 1.82 -3.02 -2.60
N VAL A 33 1.70 -1.78 -3.04
CA VAL A 33 2.63 -1.12 -3.97
C VAL A 33 3.72 -0.46 -3.16
N SER A 34 4.84 -1.17 -2.99
CA SER A 34 6.00 -0.78 -2.19
C SER A 34 7.10 -0.27 -3.11
N THR A 35 7.23 1.05 -3.24
CA THR A 35 8.21 1.65 -4.17
C THR A 35 8.97 2.74 -3.46
N PRO A 36 10.31 2.86 -3.55
CA PRO A 36 10.96 4.06 -3.06
C PRO A 36 10.42 5.30 -3.77
N ALA A 37 10.51 6.46 -3.12
CA ALA A 37 9.99 7.70 -3.68
C ALA A 37 10.63 7.98 -5.06
N LYS A 38 9.81 8.36 -6.05
CA LYS A 38 10.22 8.67 -7.43
C LYS A 38 10.72 7.48 -8.26
N CYS A 39 10.48 6.25 -7.81
CA CYS A 39 10.80 5.02 -8.55
C CYS A 39 9.60 4.43 -9.33
N GLY A 40 8.61 5.25 -9.73
CA GLY A 40 7.50 4.79 -10.58
C GLY A 40 6.18 4.47 -9.88
N THR A 41 6.00 4.89 -8.61
CA THR A 41 4.79 4.62 -7.81
C THR A 41 3.48 4.88 -8.55
N THR A 42 3.31 6.08 -9.13
CA THR A 42 2.07 6.46 -9.83
C THR A 42 1.81 5.57 -11.05
N TRP A 43 2.86 5.20 -11.78
CA TRP A 43 2.73 4.31 -12.94
C TRP A 43 2.29 2.91 -12.51
N THR A 44 2.89 2.37 -11.46
CA THR A 44 2.50 1.05 -10.90
C THR A 44 1.08 1.08 -10.34
N GLN A 45 0.69 2.11 -9.59
CA GLN A 45 -0.68 2.28 -9.12
C GLN A 45 -1.68 2.33 -10.29
N MET A 46 -1.34 3.03 -11.38
CA MET A 46 -2.18 3.10 -12.57
C MET A 46 -2.34 1.73 -13.25
N LEU A 47 -1.25 0.96 -13.39
CA LEU A 47 -1.32 -0.41 -13.92
C LEU A 47 -2.22 -1.30 -13.05
N CYS A 48 -2.11 -1.23 -11.72
CA CYS A 48 -3.02 -1.93 -10.83
C CYS A 48 -4.48 -1.49 -11.03
N ALA A 49 -4.73 -0.18 -11.13
CA ALA A 49 -6.07 0.35 -11.35
C ALA A 49 -6.69 -0.17 -12.66
N LEU A 50 -5.95 -0.09 -13.78
CA LEU A 50 -6.41 -0.57 -15.07
C LEU A 50 -6.77 -2.06 -15.06
N LEU A 51 -5.99 -2.89 -14.36
CA LEU A 51 -6.24 -4.33 -14.23
C LEU A 51 -7.42 -4.63 -13.29
N VAL A 52 -7.59 -3.87 -12.21
CA VAL A 52 -8.67 -4.09 -11.22
C VAL A 52 -10.02 -3.62 -11.74
N PHE A 53 -10.07 -2.52 -12.49
CA PHE A 53 -11.31 -1.93 -13.00
C PHE A 53 -11.61 -2.29 -14.46
N ASP A 54 -10.75 -3.09 -15.10
CA ASP A 54 -10.88 -3.51 -16.50
C ASP A 54 -11.09 -2.33 -17.47
N GLY A 55 -10.28 -1.27 -17.29
CA GLY A 55 -10.39 -0.05 -18.10
C GLY A 55 -9.96 1.22 -17.37
N PRO A 56 -10.05 2.38 -18.05
CA PRO A 56 -9.56 3.67 -17.53
C PRO A 56 -10.56 4.42 -16.64
N ALA A 57 -11.77 3.89 -16.44
CA ALA A 57 -12.79 4.54 -15.62
C ALA A 57 -12.65 4.09 -14.16
N PHE A 58 -12.41 5.04 -13.26
CA PHE A 58 -12.20 4.78 -11.84
C PHE A 58 -13.28 5.48 -10.99
N PRO A 59 -13.62 4.94 -9.82
CA PRO A 59 -14.65 5.54 -8.94
C PRO A 59 -14.20 6.85 -8.29
N ALA A 60 -12.90 7.14 -8.27
CA ALA A 60 -12.29 8.34 -7.66
C ALA A 60 -10.89 8.60 -8.26
N PRO A 61 -10.26 9.74 -7.97
CA PRO A 61 -8.85 9.98 -8.29
C PRO A 61 -7.93 8.88 -7.74
N LEU A 62 -6.82 8.59 -8.45
CA LEU A 62 -5.92 7.47 -8.11
C LEU A 62 -5.38 7.52 -6.68
N GLY A 63 -5.14 8.71 -6.13
CA GLY A 63 -4.67 8.87 -4.75
C GLY A 63 -5.72 8.54 -3.68
N GLU A 64 -7.00 8.56 -4.03
CA GLU A 64 -8.12 8.17 -3.16
C GLU A 64 -8.43 6.68 -3.31
N VAL A 65 -8.31 6.15 -4.54
CA VAL A 65 -8.44 4.71 -4.81
C VAL A 65 -7.27 3.91 -4.21
N SER A 66 -6.06 4.48 -4.22
CA SER A 66 -4.83 3.86 -3.72
C SER A 66 -4.08 4.83 -2.81
N PRO A 67 -4.58 5.04 -1.58
CA PRO A 67 -3.99 5.98 -0.65
C PRO A 67 -2.64 5.50 -0.11
N TRP A 68 -1.84 6.45 0.35
CA TRP A 68 -0.57 6.19 1.03
C TRP A 68 -0.81 5.95 2.52
N LEU A 69 -0.90 4.69 2.95
CA LEU A 69 -1.31 4.33 4.32
C LEU A 69 -0.42 4.93 5.40
N ASP A 70 0.91 4.83 5.22
CA ASP A 70 1.89 5.24 6.21
C ASP A 70 2.27 6.73 6.14
N MET A 71 1.55 7.53 5.35
CA MET A 71 1.71 8.99 5.30
C MET A 71 1.25 9.66 6.61
N CYS A 72 2.08 10.54 7.16
CA CYS A 72 1.84 11.19 8.45
C CYS A 72 0.90 12.40 8.39
N ASN A 73 0.71 13.02 7.22
CA ASN A 73 -0.14 14.21 7.09
C ASN A 73 -1.64 13.91 6.88
N GLN A 74 -2.02 12.63 6.84
CA GLN A 74 -3.42 12.18 6.82
C GLN A 74 -3.74 11.45 8.13
N PRO A 75 -4.94 11.61 8.71
CA PRO A 75 -5.34 10.81 9.88
C PRO A 75 -5.43 9.32 9.52
N LEU A 76 -4.79 8.44 10.30
CA LEU A 76 -4.75 7.01 9.99
C LEU A 76 -6.17 6.42 9.91
N ALA A 77 -7.03 6.80 10.85
CA ALA A 77 -8.41 6.32 10.93
C ALA A 77 -9.19 6.61 9.63
N GLU A 78 -9.03 7.80 9.06
CA GLU A 78 -9.69 8.19 7.81
C GLU A 78 -9.19 7.36 6.62
N VAL A 79 -7.87 7.20 6.50
CA VAL A 79 -7.28 6.39 5.43
C VAL A 79 -7.72 4.92 5.55
N THR A 80 -7.71 4.36 6.75
CA THR A 80 -8.16 2.98 6.98
C THR A 80 -9.66 2.82 6.75
N ALA A 81 -10.49 3.81 7.09
CA ALA A 81 -11.93 3.78 6.85
C ALA A 81 -12.22 3.85 5.34
N ALA A 82 -11.52 4.71 4.60
CA ALA A 82 -11.63 4.78 3.14
C ALA A 82 -11.24 3.44 2.49
N LEU A 83 -10.11 2.85 2.88
CA LEU A 83 -9.69 1.52 2.44
C LEU A 83 -10.65 0.41 2.86
N ALA A 84 -11.34 0.54 3.99
CA ALA A 84 -12.35 -0.42 4.42
C ALA A 84 -13.67 -0.28 3.63
N ALA A 85 -14.02 0.92 3.16
CA ALA A 85 -15.21 1.15 2.37
C ALA A 85 -15.10 0.67 0.92
N GLN A 86 -13.88 0.50 0.39
CA GLN A 86 -13.66 -0.02 -0.96
C GLN A 86 -14.22 -1.43 -1.14
N THR A 87 -14.95 -1.65 -2.24
CA THR A 87 -15.56 -2.94 -2.61
C THR A 87 -14.77 -3.68 -3.68
N HIS A 88 -13.89 -3.00 -4.41
CA HIS A 88 -12.96 -3.61 -5.36
C HIS A 88 -11.75 -4.23 -4.64
N ARG A 89 -10.95 -5.00 -5.38
CA ARG A 89 -9.64 -5.48 -4.92
C ARG A 89 -8.76 -4.27 -4.58
N ARG A 90 -8.28 -4.16 -3.34
CA ARG A 90 -7.54 -2.97 -2.89
C ARG A 90 -6.09 -3.05 -3.34
N PHE A 91 -5.54 -1.89 -3.67
CA PHE A 91 -4.12 -1.71 -3.92
C PHE A 91 -3.65 -0.48 -3.13
N VAL A 92 -2.74 -0.69 -2.19
CA VAL A 92 -2.36 0.29 -1.15
C VAL A 92 -0.93 0.71 -1.37
N LYS A 93 -0.66 2.01 -1.34
CA LYS A 93 0.67 2.57 -1.59
C LYS A 93 1.49 2.64 -0.30
N THR A 94 2.79 2.39 -0.43
CA THR A 94 3.81 2.75 0.56
C THR A 94 5.18 3.03 -0.08
N HIS A 95 6.01 3.79 0.63
CA HIS A 95 7.45 3.92 0.35
C HIS A 95 8.32 3.15 1.35
N THR A 96 7.70 2.44 2.29
CA THR A 96 8.39 1.57 3.24
C THR A 96 8.93 0.33 2.52
N PRO A 97 10.22 0.00 2.64
CA PRO A 97 10.78 -1.24 2.12
C PRO A 97 10.12 -2.49 2.71
N LEU A 98 10.19 -3.62 2.00
CA LEU A 98 9.44 -4.83 2.36
C LEU A 98 9.72 -5.36 3.77
N ASP A 99 10.95 -5.22 4.28
CA ASP A 99 11.35 -5.61 5.65
C ASP A 99 10.74 -4.73 6.76
N GLY A 100 10.09 -3.62 6.38
CA GLY A 100 9.31 -2.76 7.27
C GLY A 100 7.80 -2.99 7.23
N LEU A 101 7.31 -3.89 6.37
CA LEU A 101 5.90 -4.16 6.17
C LEU A 101 5.46 -5.46 6.84
N PRO A 102 4.24 -5.54 7.39
CA PRO A 102 3.65 -6.82 7.79
C PRO A 102 3.43 -7.69 6.55
N LEU A 103 3.87 -8.95 6.61
CA LEU A 103 3.71 -9.93 5.55
C LEU A 103 2.48 -10.80 5.81
N HIS A 104 1.63 -10.97 4.80
CA HIS A 104 0.47 -11.83 4.84
C HIS A 104 0.46 -12.75 3.61
N PRO A 105 0.22 -14.07 3.76
CA PRO A 105 0.35 -15.04 2.67
C PRO A 105 -0.62 -14.76 1.50
N ASP A 106 -1.81 -14.23 1.79
CA ASP A 106 -2.83 -13.93 0.77
C ASP A 106 -2.69 -12.53 0.14
N VAL A 107 -1.61 -11.79 0.44
CA VAL A 107 -1.38 -10.42 -0.04
C VAL A 107 -0.25 -10.43 -1.08
N THR A 108 -0.43 -9.67 -2.15
CA THR A 108 0.60 -9.49 -3.19
C THR A 108 1.41 -8.23 -2.90
N TYR A 109 2.74 -8.35 -2.79
CA TYR A 109 3.64 -7.21 -2.63
C TYR A 109 4.33 -6.91 -3.96
N LEU A 110 4.04 -5.75 -4.55
CA LEU A 110 4.67 -5.27 -5.76
C LEU A 110 5.77 -4.28 -5.40
N VAL A 111 7.02 -4.70 -5.58
CA VAL A 111 8.21 -3.87 -5.32
C VAL A 111 8.81 -3.37 -6.62
N VAL A 112 9.10 -2.07 -6.70
CA VAL A 112 9.75 -1.46 -7.88
C VAL A 112 11.03 -0.77 -7.45
N GLY A 113 12.11 -1.04 -8.17
CA GLY A 113 13.38 -0.34 -8.08
C GLY A 113 13.63 0.51 -9.32
N ARG A 114 14.44 1.56 -9.16
CA ARG A 114 14.98 2.36 -10.27
C ARG A 114 16.46 2.56 -9.99
N ASP A 115 17.25 2.62 -11.06
CA ASP A 115 18.65 3.07 -10.99
C ASP A 115 18.74 4.44 -10.26
N PRO A 116 19.70 4.62 -9.34
CA PRO A 116 19.80 5.80 -8.48
C PRO A 116 20.20 7.09 -9.22
#